data_AF-A0A2V5V4Y1-F1
#
_entry.id   AF-A0A2V5V4Y1-F1
#
_cell.length_a   1.000
_cell.length_b   1.000
_cell.length_c   1.000
_cell.angle_alpha   90.00
_cell.angle_beta   90.00
_cell.angle_gamma   90.00
#
_symmetry.space_group_name_H-M   'P 1'
#
loop_
_entity.id
_entity.type
_entity.pdbx_description
1 polymer ?
#
loop_
_entity_poly.entity_id
_entity_poly.type
_entity_poly.pdbx_seq_one_letter_code
_entity_poly.pdbx_strand_id
1 'polypeptide(L)'
;MQHLFCVASGLDSMGVGESEILGQAKKAYESARKSGAAGPWLHRLFQRAFRVAKQVRTHTEITRGPVSVGSVAVDLAQRIFGQLSNCKVLVLGAGETSERTARALVSRGVTDLRVSNRSTDRAQELARLVGGRGVRFDEWPQQCREIDILITSTSSETALLTPESLAPMLRNRVDRPLFIIDIAVPRDVDPSVNEMHGVYLYDIDSLQSVAEQSLALRREQISVAEAIIAEHVADFGKSISDKLNCKAPSTEHRALGETQLHTSEL
;
A
#
# COMPACT_ATOMS: atom_id res chain seq x y z
N MET A 1 -17.14 -18.14 -0.32
CA MET A 1 -15.83 -18.60 -0.84
C MET A 1 -15.26 -17.57 -1.81
N GLN A 2 -15.96 -17.29 -2.91
CA GLN A 2 -15.59 -16.24 -3.87
C GLN A 2 -15.28 -14.89 -3.21
N HIS A 3 -16.20 -14.36 -2.39
CA HIS A 3 -15.97 -13.09 -1.70
C HIS A 3 -14.68 -13.07 -0.85
N LEU A 4 -14.38 -14.14 -0.09
CA LEU A 4 -13.12 -14.21 0.66
C LEU A 4 -11.90 -14.20 -0.27
N PHE A 5 -11.97 -14.84 -1.43
CA PHE A 5 -10.88 -14.84 -2.40
C PHE A 5 -10.70 -13.47 -3.05
N CYS A 6 -11.80 -12.77 -3.38
CA CYS A 6 -11.79 -11.39 -3.87
C CYS A 6 -11.18 -10.43 -2.83
N VAL A 7 -11.65 -10.50 -1.57
CA VAL A 7 -11.14 -9.69 -0.45
C VAL A 7 -9.66 -9.97 -0.19
N ALA A 8 -9.26 -11.24 -0.08
CA ALA A 8 -7.85 -11.59 0.16
C ALA A 8 -6.93 -11.17 -1.00
N SER A 9 -7.45 -11.14 -2.24
CA SER A 9 -6.72 -10.69 -3.43
C SER A 9 -6.72 -9.16 -3.59
N GLY A 10 -7.51 -8.43 -2.79
CA GLY A 10 -7.60 -6.97 -2.83
C GLY A 10 -8.47 -6.41 -3.95
N LEU A 11 -9.37 -7.22 -4.52
CA LEU A 11 -10.29 -6.80 -5.59
C LEU A 11 -11.48 -5.97 -5.09
N ASP A 12 -11.94 -6.24 -3.86
CA ASP A 12 -13.09 -5.58 -3.22
C ASP A 12 -12.67 -4.32 -2.39
N SER A 13 -11.44 -3.81 -2.58
CA SER A 13 -10.94 -2.62 -1.85
C SER A 13 -11.14 -1.34 -2.67
N MET A 14 -11.42 -0.21 -2.00
CA MET A 14 -11.40 1.13 -2.60
C MET A 14 -10.03 1.45 -3.24
N GLY A 15 -8.95 0.84 -2.75
CA GLY A 15 -7.66 0.73 -3.43
C GLY A 15 -7.45 -0.69 -3.94
N VAL A 16 -7.85 -0.95 -5.19
CA VAL A 16 -7.69 -2.27 -5.83
C VAL A 16 -6.21 -2.68 -5.80
N GLY A 17 -5.91 -3.82 -5.17
CA GLY A 17 -4.55 -4.37 -5.06
C GLY A 17 -3.75 -3.91 -3.83
N GLU A 18 -4.36 -3.21 -2.86
CA GLU A 18 -3.67 -2.87 -1.62
C GLU A 18 -3.24 -4.10 -0.80
N SER A 19 -2.00 -4.08 -0.32
CA SER A 19 -1.43 -5.21 0.40
C SER A 19 -1.96 -5.36 1.84
N GLU A 20 -2.59 -4.32 2.38
CA GLU A 20 -3.03 -4.22 3.77
C GLU A 20 -4.19 -5.17 4.09
N ILE A 21 -5.16 -5.32 3.19
CA ILE A 21 -6.34 -6.20 3.37
C ILE A 21 -5.92 -7.67 3.56
N LEU A 22 -4.92 -8.15 2.82
CA LEU A 22 -4.39 -9.50 3.02
C LEU A 22 -3.73 -9.65 4.40
N GLY A 23 -3.02 -8.62 4.86
CA GLY A 23 -2.41 -8.60 6.19
C GLY A 23 -3.46 -8.65 7.31
N GLN A 24 -4.53 -7.87 7.17
CA GLN A 24 -5.66 -7.87 8.10
C GLN A 24 -6.38 -9.23 8.11
N ALA A 25 -6.64 -9.82 6.94
CA ALA A 25 -7.23 -11.16 6.82
C ALA A 25 -6.38 -12.25 7.49
N LYS A 26 -5.04 -12.17 7.37
CA LYS A 26 -4.12 -13.07 8.09
C LYS A 26 -4.22 -12.91 9.60
N LYS A 27 -4.22 -11.68 10.11
CA LYS A 27 -4.37 -11.40 11.55
C LYS A 27 -5.70 -11.93 12.09
N ALA A 28 -6.80 -11.71 11.37
CA ALA A 28 -8.12 -12.22 11.75
C ALA A 28 -8.15 -13.76 11.79
N TYR A 29 -7.59 -14.41 10.76
CA TYR A 29 -7.45 -15.87 10.72
C TYR A 29 -6.58 -16.42 11.86
N GLU A 30 -5.45 -15.77 12.17
CA GLU A 30 -4.59 -16.18 13.28
C GLU A 30 -5.30 -16.07 14.63
N SER A 31 -6.08 -15.01 14.83
CA SER A 31 -6.92 -14.85 16.03
C SER A 31 -7.94 -15.98 16.16
N ALA A 32 -8.69 -16.27 15.08
CA ALA A 32 -9.67 -17.35 15.04
C ALA A 32 -9.04 -18.74 15.23
N ARG A 33 -7.80 -18.94 14.76
CA ARG A 33 -7.05 -20.17 14.98
C ARG A 33 -6.65 -20.33 16.45
N LYS A 34 -6.18 -19.27 17.10
CA LYS A 34 -5.77 -19.28 18.51
C LYS A 34 -6.95 -19.55 19.46
N SER A 35 -8.14 -19.05 19.12
CA SER A 35 -9.35 -19.28 19.91
C SER A 35 -10.07 -20.60 19.61
N GLY A 36 -9.57 -21.42 18.67
CA GLY A 36 -10.23 -22.67 18.26
C GLY A 36 -11.48 -22.48 17.39
N ALA A 37 -11.84 -21.23 17.05
CA ALA A 37 -13.00 -20.92 16.21
C ALA A 37 -12.77 -21.28 14.73
N ALA A 38 -11.52 -21.46 14.29
CA ALA A 38 -11.18 -21.88 12.94
C ALA A 38 -11.22 -23.41 12.77
N GLY A 39 -12.42 -23.96 12.60
CA GLY A 39 -12.61 -25.38 12.30
C GLY A 39 -11.91 -25.83 10.99
N PRO A 40 -11.81 -27.15 10.72
CA PRO A 40 -10.98 -27.70 9.63
C PRO A 40 -11.33 -27.16 8.24
N TRP A 41 -12.61 -26.89 7.98
CA TRP A 41 -13.06 -26.34 6.70
C TRP A 41 -12.71 -24.86 6.55
N LEU A 42 -12.89 -24.07 7.61
CA LEU A 42 -12.56 -22.65 7.61
C LEU A 42 -11.04 -22.47 7.47
N HIS A 43 -10.26 -23.29 8.18
CA HIS A 43 -8.81 -23.34 8.02
C HIS A 43 -8.39 -23.56 6.56
N ARG A 44 -8.93 -24.61 5.91
CA ARG A 44 -8.61 -24.92 4.50
C ARG A 44 -9.04 -23.80 3.55
N LEU A 45 -10.19 -23.18 3.81
CA LEU A 45 -10.69 -22.06 3.02
C LEU A 45 -9.74 -20.85 3.09
N PHE A 46 -9.27 -20.46 4.28
CA PHE A 46 -8.30 -19.37 4.44
C PHE A 46 -6.94 -19.69 3.79
N GLN A 47 -6.44 -20.92 3.93
CA GLN A 47 -5.20 -21.33 3.27
C GLN A 47 -5.32 -21.24 1.74
N ARG A 48 -6.47 -21.66 1.18
CA ARG A 48 -6.75 -21.52 -0.25
C ARG A 48 -6.83 -20.04 -0.63
N ALA A 49 -7.52 -19.21 0.14
CA ALA A 49 -7.62 -17.78 -0.10
C ALA A 49 -6.25 -17.08 -0.16
N PHE A 50 -5.33 -17.40 0.76
CA PHE A 50 -3.98 -16.83 0.74
C PHE A 50 -3.15 -17.31 -0.46
N ARG A 51 -3.35 -18.55 -0.90
CA ARG A 51 -2.72 -19.07 -2.13
C ARG A 51 -3.26 -18.36 -3.37
N VAL A 52 -4.58 -18.21 -3.48
CA VAL A 52 -5.23 -17.47 -4.58
C VAL A 52 -4.71 -16.04 -4.61
N ALA A 53 -4.69 -15.35 -3.47
CA ALA A 53 -4.16 -13.98 -3.37
C ALA A 53 -2.70 -13.89 -3.86
N LYS A 54 -1.85 -14.86 -3.50
CA LYS A 54 -0.47 -14.93 -4.02
C LYS A 54 -0.44 -15.16 -5.52
N GLN A 55 -1.27 -16.07 -6.04
CA GLN A 55 -1.32 -16.40 -7.47
C GLN A 55 -1.79 -15.21 -8.30
N VAL A 56 -2.87 -14.55 -7.90
CA VAL A 56 -3.35 -13.31 -8.52
C VAL A 56 -2.24 -12.27 -8.56
N ARG A 57 -1.58 -11.97 -7.43
CA ARG A 57 -0.47 -10.99 -7.38
C ARG A 57 0.74 -11.35 -8.24
N THR A 58 0.95 -12.63 -8.52
CA THR A 58 2.10 -13.10 -9.31
C THR A 58 1.78 -13.09 -10.81
N HIS A 59 0.54 -13.38 -11.18
CA HIS A 59 0.12 -13.56 -12.58
C HIS A 59 -0.64 -12.36 -13.15
N THR A 60 -0.95 -11.36 -12.32
CA THR A 60 -1.59 -10.12 -12.76
C THR A 60 -0.80 -8.92 -12.29
N GLU A 61 -0.89 -7.83 -13.04
CA GLU A 61 -0.27 -6.55 -12.65
C GLU A 61 -1.15 -5.74 -11.70
N ILE A 62 -2.10 -6.38 -11.00
CA ILE A 62 -3.10 -5.70 -10.18
C ILE A 62 -2.53 -4.95 -8.97
N THR A 63 -1.29 -5.26 -8.61
CA THR A 63 -0.55 -4.56 -7.54
C THR A 63 0.55 -3.64 -8.08
N ARG A 64 0.70 -3.55 -9.40
CA ARG A 64 1.76 -2.78 -10.06
C ARG A 64 1.38 -1.30 -10.14
N GLY A 65 2.40 -0.45 -10.07
CA GLY A 65 2.28 1.00 -10.19
C GLY A 65 1.79 1.69 -8.91
N PRO A 66 2.08 2.98 -8.72
CA PRO A 66 1.61 3.76 -7.58
C PRO A 66 0.14 4.18 -7.74
N VAL A 67 -0.65 4.18 -6.66
CA VAL A 67 -2.11 4.52 -6.69
C VAL A 67 -2.51 5.67 -5.78
N SER A 68 -1.53 6.28 -5.12
CA SER A 68 -1.72 7.47 -4.31
C SER A 68 -0.62 8.48 -4.61
N VAL A 69 -0.89 9.77 -4.38
CA VAL A 69 0.08 10.87 -4.54
C VAL A 69 1.40 10.54 -3.86
N GLY A 70 1.36 10.07 -2.60
CA GLY A 70 2.55 9.69 -1.86
C GLY A 70 3.33 8.53 -2.50
N SER A 71 2.63 7.49 -2.99
CA SER A 71 3.30 6.38 -3.69
C SER A 71 3.88 6.80 -5.04
N VAL A 72 3.22 7.71 -5.77
CA VAL A 72 3.72 8.24 -7.06
C VAL A 72 4.98 9.04 -6.81
N ALA A 73 4.95 9.94 -5.83
CA ALA A 73 6.10 10.77 -5.44
C ALA A 73 7.31 9.90 -5.07
N VAL A 74 7.09 8.83 -4.32
CA VAL A 74 8.13 7.88 -3.93
C VAL A 74 8.70 7.13 -5.14
N ASP A 75 7.85 6.64 -6.02
CA ASP A 75 8.29 5.93 -7.23
C ASP A 75 9.08 6.86 -8.17
N LEU A 76 8.67 8.13 -8.31
CA LEU A 76 9.41 9.15 -9.04
C LEU A 76 10.76 9.44 -8.38
N ALA A 77 10.79 9.61 -7.06
CA ALA A 77 12.04 9.81 -6.33
C ALA A 77 13.01 8.63 -6.54
N GLN A 78 12.52 7.38 -6.52
CA GLN A 78 13.34 6.19 -6.78
C GLN A 78 13.89 6.15 -8.20
N ARG A 79 13.16 6.67 -9.20
CA ARG A 79 13.68 6.77 -10.58
C ARG A 79 14.78 7.82 -10.71
N ILE A 80 14.68 8.92 -9.97
CA ILE A 80 15.65 10.02 -10.00
C ILE A 80 16.93 9.66 -9.22
N PHE A 81 16.78 9.13 -8.01
CA PHE A 81 17.90 8.93 -7.07
C PHE A 81 18.31 7.47 -6.87
N GLY A 82 17.53 6.51 -7.36
CA GLY A 82 17.73 5.09 -7.06
C GLY A 82 17.39 4.77 -5.60
N GLN A 83 18.41 4.55 -4.78
CA GLN A 83 18.25 4.19 -3.37
C GLN A 83 17.99 5.43 -2.50
N LEU A 84 16.82 5.48 -1.85
CA LEU A 84 16.39 6.64 -1.07
C LEU A 84 17.04 6.79 0.31
N SER A 85 17.80 5.80 0.79
CA SER A 85 18.42 5.85 2.12
C SER A 85 19.49 6.94 2.27
N ASN A 86 20.04 7.41 1.15
CA ASN A 86 21.02 8.48 1.15
C ASN A 86 20.38 9.85 0.86
N CYS A 87 19.08 9.89 0.56
CA CYS A 87 18.38 11.12 0.23
C CYS A 87 18.00 11.88 1.49
N LYS A 88 18.14 13.20 1.41
CA LYS A 88 17.73 14.15 2.44
C LYS A 88 16.42 14.81 2.02
N VAL A 89 15.41 14.73 2.88
CA VAL A 89 14.07 15.24 2.61
C VAL A 89 13.78 16.44 3.50
N LEU A 90 13.24 17.51 2.92
CA LEU A 90 12.66 18.63 3.65
C LEU A 90 11.16 18.74 3.33
N VAL A 91 10.36 18.81 4.37
CA VAL A 91 8.93 19.12 4.28
C VAL A 91 8.73 20.56 4.75
N LEU A 92 8.18 21.40 3.87
CA LEU A 92 7.80 22.77 4.15
C LEU A 92 6.27 22.84 4.27
N GLY A 93 5.79 23.04 5.48
CA GLY A 93 4.38 22.94 5.85
C GLY A 93 4.08 21.67 6.65
N ALA A 94 2.82 21.54 7.06
CA ALA A 94 2.35 20.42 7.87
C ALA A 94 0.90 20.07 7.49
N GLY A 95 0.70 19.71 6.23
CA GLY A 95 -0.58 19.27 5.69
C GLY A 95 -0.72 17.76 5.75
N GLU A 96 -1.95 17.26 5.67
CA GLU A 96 -2.21 15.80 5.69
C GLU A 96 -1.54 15.09 4.50
N THR A 97 -1.58 15.68 3.30
CA THR A 97 -0.99 15.07 2.10
C THR A 97 0.55 15.06 2.16
N SER A 98 1.17 16.10 2.72
CA SER A 98 2.63 16.12 2.91
C SER A 98 3.05 15.14 4.00
N GLU A 99 2.26 14.97 5.06
CA GLU A 99 2.47 13.90 6.05
C GLU A 99 2.42 12.52 5.39
N ARG A 100 1.37 12.21 4.63
CA ARG A 100 1.24 10.91 3.94
C ARG A 100 2.40 10.66 2.98
N THR A 101 2.84 11.68 2.24
CA THR A 101 3.96 11.60 1.31
C THR A 101 5.29 11.39 2.05
N ALA A 102 5.52 12.12 3.15
CA ALA A 102 6.67 11.95 4.02
C ALA A 102 6.73 10.54 4.63
N ARG A 103 5.61 10.03 5.15
CA ARG A 103 5.51 8.64 5.66
C ARG A 103 5.83 7.63 4.58
N ALA A 104 5.36 7.83 3.35
CA ALA A 104 5.64 6.94 2.23
C ALA A 104 7.14 6.91 1.91
N LEU A 105 7.82 8.06 1.91
CA LEU A 105 9.28 8.14 1.72
C LEU A 105 10.06 7.43 2.84
N VAL A 106 9.68 7.64 4.10
CA VAL A 106 10.28 6.95 5.25
C VAL A 106 10.09 5.43 5.13
N SER A 107 8.90 4.97 4.72
CA SER A 107 8.64 3.53 4.52
C SER A 107 9.52 2.89 3.43
N ARG A 108 10.10 3.70 2.54
CA ARG A 108 11.06 3.26 1.50
C ARG A 108 12.52 3.55 1.84
N GLY A 109 12.81 3.92 3.09
CA GLY A 109 14.15 3.94 3.63
C GLY A 109 14.80 5.31 3.77
N VAL A 110 14.09 6.42 3.52
CA VAL A 110 14.61 7.77 3.85
C VAL A 110 14.89 7.86 5.35
N THR A 111 16.09 8.31 5.71
CA THR A 111 16.51 8.46 7.12
C THR A 111 16.74 9.90 7.58
N ASP A 112 17.09 10.83 6.68
CA ASP A 112 17.23 12.26 7.02
C ASP A 112 15.99 13.01 6.53
N LEU A 113 15.01 13.16 7.42
CA LEU A 113 13.78 13.91 7.17
C LEU A 113 13.70 15.12 8.09
N ARG A 114 13.55 16.29 7.48
CA ARG A 114 13.49 17.60 8.13
C ARG A 114 12.10 18.18 7.90
N VAL A 115 11.50 18.77 8.92
CA VAL A 115 10.18 19.40 8.83
C VAL A 115 10.28 20.84 9.27
N SER A 116 9.79 21.76 8.45
CA SER A 116 9.77 23.19 8.73
C SER A 116 8.36 23.74 8.50
N ASN A 117 7.84 24.52 9.44
CA ASN A 117 6.53 25.13 9.33
C ASN A 117 6.51 26.47 10.10
N ARG A 118 5.61 27.40 9.72
CA ARG A 118 5.45 28.68 10.43
C ARG A 118 5.05 28.48 11.90
N SER A 119 4.28 27.44 12.18
CA SER A 119 3.98 27.00 13.55
C SER A 119 4.98 25.91 13.96
N THR A 120 5.83 26.24 14.93
CA THR A 120 6.84 25.33 15.48
C THR A 120 6.21 24.06 16.04
N ASP A 121 5.07 24.16 16.75
CA ASP A 121 4.37 23.01 17.33
C ASP A 121 3.94 22.01 16.25
N ARG A 122 3.39 22.51 15.14
CA ARG A 122 3.00 21.67 13.99
C ARG A 122 4.21 21.02 13.31
N ALA A 123 5.33 21.75 13.20
CA ALA A 123 6.56 21.17 12.64
C ALA A 123 7.10 20.04 13.53
N GLN A 124 7.11 20.24 14.84
CA GLN A 124 7.57 19.23 15.81
C GLN A 124 6.66 18.01 15.84
N GLU A 125 5.34 18.21 15.81
CA GLU A 125 4.39 17.09 15.80
C GLU A 125 4.54 16.25 14.53
N LEU A 126 4.60 16.88 13.36
CA LEU A 126 4.82 16.15 12.12
C LEU A 126 6.19 15.44 12.11
N ALA A 127 7.25 16.11 12.57
CA ALA A 127 8.58 15.50 12.70
C ALA A 127 8.55 14.25 13.58
N ARG A 128 7.86 14.30 14.74
CA ARG A 128 7.68 13.17 15.63
C ARG A 128 6.95 12.01 14.96
N LEU A 129 5.88 12.32 14.22
CA LEU A 129 5.04 11.34 13.54
C LEU A 129 5.78 10.57 12.44
N VAL A 130 6.75 11.19 11.77
CA VAL A 130 7.51 10.59 10.66
C VAL A 130 8.93 10.18 11.06
N GLY A 131 9.33 10.36 12.33
CA GLY A 131 10.68 10.06 12.80
C GLY A 131 11.76 11.00 12.26
N GLY A 132 11.39 12.23 11.90
CA GLY A 132 12.29 13.28 11.43
C GLY A 132 12.65 14.29 12.52
N ARG A 133 13.23 15.43 12.11
CA ARG A 133 13.57 16.54 12.99
C ARG A 133 12.90 17.85 12.56
N GLY A 134 12.42 18.62 13.54
CA GLY A 134 11.92 19.97 13.30
C GLY A 134 13.07 20.93 12.99
N VAL A 135 12.87 21.82 12.03
CA VAL A 135 13.78 22.93 11.70
C VAL A 135 12.98 24.23 11.73
N ARG A 136 13.62 25.33 12.15
CA ARG A 136 12.93 26.62 12.19
C ARG A 136 12.54 27.08 10.78
N PHE A 137 11.48 27.88 10.70
CA PHE A 137 10.99 28.36 9.40
C PHE A 137 12.01 29.30 8.73
N ASP A 138 12.67 30.17 9.47
CA ASP A 138 13.72 31.06 8.96
C ASP A 138 14.95 30.33 8.41
N GLU A 139 15.18 29.07 8.78
CA GLU A 139 16.35 28.29 8.39
C GLU A 139 16.12 27.39 7.15
N TRP A 140 14.87 27.23 6.70
CA TRP A 140 14.55 26.37 5.56
C TRP A 140 15.35 26.69 4.28
N PRO A 141 15.63 27.98 3.93
CA PRO A 141 16.43 28.30 2.74
C PRO A 141 17.85 27.74 2.80
N GLN A 142 18.44 27.71 4.00
CA GLN A 142 19.77 27.15 4.21
C GLN A 142 19.75 25.62 4.14
N GLN A 143 18.72 24.98 4.71
CA GLN A 143 18.54 23.54 4.60
C GLN A 143 18.35 23.08 3.15
N CYS A 144 17.69 23.90 2.33
CA CYS A 144 17.41 23.59 0.92
C CYS A 144 18.68 23.34 0.07
N ARG A 145 19.85 23.83 0.52
CA ARG A 145 21.14 23.57 -0.13
C ARG A 145 21.63 22.12 0.02
N GLU A 146 21.19 21.44 1.07
CA GLU A 146 21.68 20.09 1.39
C GLU A 146 20.74 18.98 0.98
N ILE A 147 19.45 19.28 0.81
CA ILE A 147 18.40 18.29 0.58
C ILE A 147 18.53 17.67 -0.82
N ASP A 148 17.71 16.68 -1.13
CA ASP A 148 17.54 16.12 -2.47
C ASP A 148 16.06 16.16 -2.86
N ILE A 149 15.16 16.06 -1.87
CA ILE A 149 13.71 16.10 -2.07
C ILE A 149 13.10 17.21 -1.20
N LEU A 150 12.26 18.04 -1.80
CA LEU A 150 11.48 19.08 -1.15
C LEU A 150 9.99 18.79 -1.31
N ILE A 151 9.24 18.76 -0.22
CA ILE A 151 7.78 18.65 -0.24
C ILE A 151 7.21 19.98 0.27
N THR A 152 6.40 20.66 -0.52
CA THR A 152 5.76 21.92 -0.13
C THR A 152 4.26 21.71 0.03
N SER A 153 3.70 22.21 1.13
CA SER A 153 2.26 22.14 1.43
C SER A 153 1.87 23.28 2.37
N THR A 154 2.29 24.50 2.06
CA THR A 154 1.96 25.67 2.87
C THR A 154 0.62 26.28 2.44
N SER A 155 0.15 27.24 3.24
CA SER A 155 -1.04 28.05 2.94
C SER A 155 -0.64 29.46 2.51
N SER A 156 0.49 29.59 1.79
CA SER A 156 0.96 30.88 1.30
C SER A 156 0.09 31.37 0.15
N GLU A 157 -0.21 32.67 0.12
CA GLU A 157 -0.91 33.28 -1.02
C GLU A 157 0.05 33.57 -2.19
N THR A 158 1.35 33.59 -1.92
CA THR A 158 2.40 33.82 -2.92
C THR A 158 3.38 32.64 -2.96
N ALA A 159 3.92 32.38 -4.15
CA ALA A 159 4.96 31.38 -4.34
C ALA A 159 6.18 31.71 -3.46
N LEU A 160 6.62 30.74 -2.67
CA LEU A 160 7.80 30.80 -1.81
C LEU A 160 9.09 30.49 -2.59
N LEU A 161 8.97 29.65 -3.62
CA LEU A 161 10.07 29.21 -4.47
C LEU A 161 9.88 29.78 -5.87
N THR A 162 10.74 30.72 -6.23
CA THR A 162 10.84 31.33 -7.57
C THR A 162 12.22 31.04 -8.13
N PRO A 163 12.45 31.22 -9.45
CA PRO A 163 13.78 31.06 -10.03
C PRO A 163 14.85 31.90 -9.33
N GLU A 164 14.50 33.12 -8.91
CA GLU A 164 15.41 34.05 -8.21
C GLU A 164 15.75 33.56 -6.80
N SER A 165 14.77 33.01 -6.07
CA SER A 165 15.01 32.50 -4.70
C SER A 165 15.73 31.16 -4.71
N LEU A 166 15.50 30.33 -5.74
CA LEU A 166 16.09 29.00 -5.86
C LEU A 166 17.50 29.03 -6.47
N ALA A 167 17.81 29.95 -7.40
CA ALA A 167 19.11 30.00 -8.07
C ALA A 167 20.31 30.03 -7.10
N PRO A 168 20.33 30.84 -6.01
CA PRO A 168 21.41 30.82 -5.02
C PRO A 168 21.54 29.48 -4.27
N MET A 169 20.48 28.70 -4.17
CA MET A 169 20.47 27.40 -3.52
C MET A 169 21.06 26.30 -4.41
N LEU A 170 20.97 26.48 -5.74
CA LEU A 170 21.47 25.52 -6.74
C LEU A 170 22.94 25.69 -7.10
N ARG A 171 23.55 26.88 -6.89
CA ARG A 171 24.93 27.20 -7.35
C ARG A 171 26.01 26.19 -6.96
N ASN A 172 25.84 25.42 -5.88
CA ASN A 172 26.82 24.45 -5.38
C ASN A 172 26.37 22.99 -5.55
N ARG A 173 25.31 22.72 -6.33
CA ARG A 173 24.74 21.39 -6.55
C ARG A 173 25.19 20.82 -7.89
N VAL A 174 26.45 20.39 -7.96
CA VAL A 174 26.97 19.67 -9.13
C VAL A 174 26.45 18.23 -9.07
N ASP A 175 25.79 17.78 -10.14
CA ASP A 175 25.23 16.42 -10.30
C ASP A 175 24.31 15.95 -9.16
N ARG A 176 23.68 16.90 -8.45
CA ARG A 176 22.73 16.63 -7.37
C ARG A 176 21.39 17.27 -7.68
N PRO A 177 20.49 16.55 -8.37
CA PRO A 177 19.20 17.10 -8.73
C PRO A 177 18.35 17.40 -7.50
N LEU A 178 17.49 18.41 -7.59
CA LEU A 178 16.48 18.73 -6.60
C LEU A 178 15.11 18.29 -7.13
N PHE A 179 14.46 17.38 -6.41
CA PHE A 179 13.09 16.95 -6.69
C PHE A 179 12.12 17.70 -5.79
N ILE A 180 11.18 18.45 -6.37
CA ILE A 180 10.19 19.27 -5.67
C ILE A 180 8.80 18.70 -5.92
N ILE A 181 8.08 18.48 -4.83
CA ILE A 181 6.71 17.98 -4.80
C ILE A 181 5.84 19.11 -4.23
N ASP A 182 5.14 19.84 -5.10
CA ASP A 182 4.26 20.94 -4.70
C ASP A 182 2.82 20.48 -4.51
N ILE A 183 2.42 20.40 -3.24
CA ILE A 183 1.10 19.95 -2.80
C ILE A 183 0.25 21.13 -2.28
N ALA A 184 0.75 22.36 -2.41
CA ALA A 184 0.06 23.54 -1.92
C ALA A 184 -1.00 24.05 -2.91
N VAL A 185 -2.09 24.60 -2.35
CA VAL A 185 -3.14 25.29 -3.10
C VAL A 185 -3.50 26.57 -2.31
N PRO A 186 -3.14 27.78 -2.79
CA PRO A 186 -2.35 28.09 -3.99
C PRO A 186 -0.92 27.50 -3.99
N ARG A 187 -0.29 27.42 -5.17
CA ARG A 187 1.04 26.81 -5.35
C ARG A 187 2.12 27.53 -4.57
N ASP A 188 2.99 26.76 -3.90
CA ASP A 188 4.16 27.30 -3.19
C ASP A 188 5.33 27.53 -4.15
N VAL A 189 5.30 26.92 -5.33
CA VAL A 189 6.41 26.90 -6.28
C VAL A 189 5.96 27.50 -7.61
N ASP A 190 6.73 28.47 -8.10
CA ASP A 190 6.54 29.01 -9.44
C ASP A 190 6.84 27.91 -10.49
N PRO A 191 5.91 27.61 -11.44
CA PRO A 191 6.14 26.59 -12.46
C PRO A 191 7.41 26.78 -13.30
N SER A 192 7.88 28.02 -13.46
CA SER A 192 9.11 28.34 -14.21
C SER A 192 10.38 27.75 -13.60
N VAL A 193 10.37 27.34 -12.31
CA VAL A 193 11.53 26.66 -11.72
C VAL A 193 11.82 25.32 -12.38
N ASN A 194 10.83 24.71 -13.05
CA ASN A 194 11.03 23.44 -13.76
C ASN A 194 11.89 23.60 -15.03
N GLU A 195 12.11 24.84 -15.49
CA GLU A 195 13.02 25.14 -16.59
C GLU A 195 14.49 25.20 -16.14
N MET A 196 14.73 25.23 -14.82
CA MET A 196 16.08 25.28 -14.27
C MET A 196 16.76 23.91 -14.34
N HIS A 197 18.04 23.92 -14.74
CA HIS A 197 18.82 22.68 -14.86
C HIS A 197 18.95 21.96 -13.51
N GLY A 198 18.63 20.66 -13.49
CA GLY A 198 18.72 19.82 -12.30
C GLY A 198 17.57 20.01 -11.31
N VAL A 199 16.47 20.65 -11.70
CA VAL A 199 15.25 20.75 -10.91
C VAL A 199 14.15 19.92 -11.55
N TYR A 200 13.44 19.14 -10.74
CA TYR A 200 12.26 18.38 -11.15
C TYR A 200 11.08 18.82 -10.30
N LEU A 201 10.13 19.56 -10.85
CA LEU A 201 8.92 20.00 -10.15
C LEU A 201 7.71 19.15 -10.58
N TYR A 202 7.00 18.63 -9.60
CA TYR A 202 5.71 17.96 -9.78
C TYR A 202 4.67 18.55 -8.83
N ASP A 203 3.53 18.95 -9.39
CA ASP A 203 2.39 19.41 -8.61
C ASP A 203 1.44 18.26 -8.25
N ILE A 204 0.48 18.54 -7.36
CA ILE A 204 -0.53 17.57 -6.93
C ILE A 204 -1.33 16.99 -8.11
N ASP A 205 -1.71 17.81 -9.09
CA ASP A 205 -2.53 17.39 -10.23
C ASP A 205 -1.76 16.39 -11.13
N SER A 206 -0.48 16.66 -11.39
CA SER A 206 0.41 15.78 -12.15
C SER A 206 0.59 14.43 -11.46
N LEU A 207 0.76 14.43 -10.14
CA LEU A 207 0.88 13.19 -9.36
C LEU A 207 -0.42 12.40 -9.34
N GLN A 208 -1.57 13.07 -9.25
CA GLN A 208 -2.88 12.45 -9.34
C GLN A 208 -3.10 11.80 -10.71
N SER A 209 -2.75 12.48 -11.79
CA SER A 209 -2.87 11.93 -13.15
C SER A 209 -2.08 10.62 -13.32
N VAL A 210 -0.86 10.54 -12.79
CA VAL A 210 -0.05 9.30 -12.83
C VAL A 210 -0.66 8.18 -11.98
N ALA A 211 -1.23 8.51 -10.81
CA ALA A 211 -1.95 7.55 -9.98
C ALA A 211 -3.19 7.01 -10.69
N GLU A 212 -3.95 7.87 -11.36
CA GLU A 212 -5.15 7.50 -12.11
C GLU A 212 -4.84 6.60 -13.31
N GLN A 213 -3.77 6.90 -14.06
CA GLN A 213 -3.31 6.02 -15.16
C GLN A 213 -2.93 4.63 -14.64
N SER A 214 -2.21 4.57 -13.51
CA SER A 214 -1.86 3.30 -12.87
C SER A 214 -3.10 2.53 -12.40
N LEU A 215 -4.10 3.24 -11.87
CA LEU A 215 -5.37 2.64 -11.45
C LEU A 215 -6.16 2.10 -12.66
N ALA A 216 -6.16 2.81 -13.80
CA ALA A 216 -6.81 2.35 -15.02
C ALA A 216 -6.17 1.04 -15.53
N LEU A 217 -4.84 0.97 -15.58
CA LEU A 217 -4.13 -0.27 -15.94
C LEU A 217 -4.45 -1.42 -14.99
N ARG A 218 -4.58 -1.15 -13.68
CA ARG A 218 -5.01 -2.18 -12.71
C ARG A 218 -6.43 -2.67 -12.97
N ARG A 219 -7.35 -1.79 -13.41
CA ARG A 219 -8.73 -2.18 -13.72
C ARG A 219 -8.80 -3.16 -14.88
N GLU A 220 -7.94 -3.02 -15.89
CA GLU A 220 -7.85 -3.98 -16.99
C GLU A 220 -7.46 -5.39 -16.51
N GLN A 221 -6.64 -5.47 -15.46
CA GLN A 221 -6.19 -6.72 -14.85
C GLN A 221 -7.23 -7.38 -13.94
N ILE A 222 -8.34 -6.71 -13.60
CA ILE A 222 -9.40 -7.25 -12.74
C ILE A 222 -10.00 -8.50 -13.39
N SER A 223 -10.32 -8.45 -14.68
CA SER A 223 -10.90 -9.57 -15.42
C SER A 223 -10.03 -10.84 -15.35
N VAL A 224 -8.71 -10.68 -15.47
CA VAL A 224 -7.74 -11.78 -15.37
C VAL A 224 -7.70 -12.35 -13.93
N ALA A 225 -7.74 -11.46 -12.93
CA ALA A 225 -7.78 -11.87 -11.52
C ALA A 225 -9.08 -12.63 -11.17
N GLU A 226 -10.22 -12.17 -11.69
CA GLU A 226 -11.51 -12.82 -11.52
C GLU A 226 -11.54 -14.22 -12.14
N ALA A 227 -10.92 -14.41 -13.30
CA ALA A 227 -10.79 -15.73 -13.93
C ALA A 227 -10.02 -16.72 -13.04
N ILE A 228 -8.88 -16.30 -12.48
CA ILE A 228 -8.08 -17.10 -11.53
C ILE A 228 -8.91 -17.45 -10.28
N ILE A 229 -9.69 -16.51 -9.76
CA ILE A 229 -10.55 -16.74 -8.59
C ILE A 229 -11.66 -17.74 -8.91
N ALA A 230 -12.33 -17.59 -10.06
CA ALA A 230 -13.42 -18.46 -10.49
C ALA A 230 -12.95 -19.93 -10.60
N GLU A 231 -11.78 -20.16 -11.20
CA GLU A 231 -11.15 -21.49 -11.27
C GLU A 231 -10.98 -22.09 -9.86
N HIS A 232 -10.40 -21.33 -8.93
CA HIS A 232 -10.16 -21.81 -7.58
C HIS A 232 -11.42 -22.00 -6.74
N VAL A 233 -12.48 -21.23 -6.99
CA VAL A 233 -13.79 -21.43 -6.35
C VAL A 233 -14.41 -22.74 -6.82
N ALA A 234 -14.38 -23.02 -8.13
CA ALA A 234 -14.88 -24.27 -8.69
C ALA A 234 -14.11 -25.49 -8.14
N ASP A 235 -12.78 -25.43 -8.16
CA ASP A 235 -11.91 -26.48 -7.60
C ASP A 235 -12.21 -26.77 -6.13
N PHE A 236 -12.33 -25.72 -5.32
CA PHE A 236 -12.53 -25.88 -3.89
C PHE A 236 -13.93 -26.37 -3.57
N GLY A 237 -14.95 -25.91 -4.31
CA GLY A 237 -16.32 -26.41 -4.22
C GLY A 237 -16.40 -27.90 -4.52
N LYS A 238 -15.74 -28.37 -5.58
CA LYS A 238 -15.64 -29.80 -5.91
C LYS A 238 -14.95 -30.59 -4.80
N SER A 239 -13.80 -30.12 -4.29
CA SER A 239 -13.08 -30.79 -3.20
C SER A 239 -13.89 -30.88 -1.89
N ILE A 240 -14.76 -29.90 -1.62
CA ILE A 240 -15.68 -29.97 -0.48
C ILE A 240 -16.75 -31.05 -0.74
N SER A 241 -17.40 -31.01 -1.90
CA SER A 241 -18.48 -31.93 -2.26
C SER A 241 -18.01 -33.39 -2.22
N ASP A 242 -16.85 -33.70 -2.82
CA ASP A 242 -16.28 -35.06 -2.84
C ASP A 242 -16.01 -35.59 -1.41
N LYS A 243 -15.53 -34.73 -0.51
CA LYS A 243 -15.22 -35.10 0.88
C LYS A 243 -16.44 -35.18 1.79
N LEU A 244 -17.51 -34.44 1.49
CA LEU A 244 -18.79 -34.59 2.16
C LEU A 244 -19.49 -35.88 1.70
N ASN A 245 -19.41 -36.20 0.41
CA ASN A 245 -20.01 -37.41 -0.16
C ASN A 245 -19.25 -38.69 0.22
N CYS A 246 -17.93 -38.67 0.39
CA CYS A 246 -17.16 -39.84 0.86
C CYS A 246 -17.44 -40.22 2.34
N LYS A 247 -18.16 -39.39 3.11
CA LYS A 247 -18.53 -39.69 4.51
C LYS A 247 -19.88 -40.42 4.67
N ALA A 248 -20.60 -40.71 3.58
CA ALA A 248 -21.74 -41.61 3.57
C ALA A 248 -21.50 -42.66 2.47
N PRO A 249 -21.38 -43.98 2.76
CA PRO A 249 -22.33 -44.77 3.57
C PRO A 249 -21.71 -45.87 4.48
N SER A 250 -22.43 -46.28 5.54
CA SER A 250 -22.54 -47.68 6.05
C SER A 250 -23.36 -47.71 7.34
N THR A 251 -24.69 -47.66 7.20
CA THR A 251 -25.59 -48.28 8.19
C THR A 251 -25.70 -49.74 7.79
N GLU A 252 -24.66 -50.54 8.05
CA GLU A 252 -24.69 -51.98 7.79
C GLU A 252 -25.54 -52.70 8.84
N HIS A 253 -26.49 -53.46 8.32
CA HIS A 253 -27.25 -54.53 8.93
C HIS A 253 -26.45 -55.29 10.00
N ARG A 254 -26.97 -55.32 11.23
CA ARG A 254 -26.69 -56.41 12.17
C ARG A 254 -27.85 -57.40 12.09
N ALA A 255 -27.70 -58.38 11.21
CA ALA A 255 -28.49 -59.60 11.24
C ALA A 255 -28.34 -60.23 12.62
N LEU A 256 -29.43 -60.30 13.38
CA LEU A 256 -29.50 -61.13 14.58
C LEU A 256 -29.71 -62.55 14.10
N GLY A 257 -28.64 -63.33 14.21
CA GLY A 257 -28.60 -64.74 13.89
C GLY A 257 -29.60 -65.53 14.73
N GLU A 258 -30.20 -66.49 14.04
CA GLU A 258 -30.92 -67.62 14.59
C GLU A 258 -30.09 -68.30 15.68
N THR A 259 -30.71 -68.58 16.82
CA THR A 259 -30.27 -69.67 17.68
C THR A 259 -31.51 -70.38 18.17
N GLN A 260 -31.91 -71.40 17.41
CA GLN A 260 -32.71 -72.50 17.91
C GLN A 260 -31.88 -73.23 18.97
N LEU A 261 -32.36 -73.26 20.22
CA LEU A 261 -32.11 -74.36 21.13
C LEU A 261 -33.47 -74.83 21.66
N HIS A 262 -33.77 -76.07 21.32
CA HIS A 262 -34.99 -76.81 21.58
C HIS A 262 -34.81 -77.63 22.87
N THR A 263 -35.93 -77.86 23.60
CA THR A 263 -36.15 -78.96 24.61
C THR A 263 -35.55 -78.68 26.01
N SER A 264 -36.21 -78.86 27.17
CA SER A 264 -37.30 -79.78 27.60
C SER A 264 -37.95 -79.29 28.91
N GLU A 265 -39.17 -79.79 29.20
CA GLU A 265 -39.86 -79.90 30.52
C GLU A 265 -40.26 -78.57 31.22
N LEU A 266 -41.51 -78.28 31.61
CA LEU A 266 -42.62 -79.08 32.16
C LEU A 266 -43.97 -78.39 31.86
#